data_AF-A0AB36ZRI4-F1
#
_entry.id   AF-A0AB36ZRI4-F1
#
_cell.length_a   1.000
_cell.length_b   1.000
_cell.length_c   1.000
_cell.angle_alpha   90.00
_cell.angle_beta   90.00
_cell.angle_gamma   90.00
#
_symmetry.space_group_name_H-M   'P 1'
#
loop_
_entity.id
_entity.type
_entity.pdbx_description
1 polymer ?
#
loop_
_entity_poly.entity_id
_entity_poly.type
_entity_poly.pdbx_seq_one_letter_code
_entity_poly.pdbx_strand_id
1 'polypeptide(L)'
;MEHLADAGLVGSPVCSECVYELEHGFSSGPICHRPVPIDVLSRADAAAAAAGQGRSDQLVGGGRIRVAKEDRDASSIATLREATAALFFGLVQPRDVIALAADLLAAGSDGVSLVALASLYSSATPADAFDLSFAALIEAGARPLDRDGEEIPLLALRVACLRLLDGDWDLRSFSSWVHDRIGHEGPAAAQPLVEVDDELDARGIGAGERYRQKVLRLAATFLADTEGPASEDH
;
A
#
# COMPACT_ATOMS: atom_id res chain seq x y z
N MET A 1 -62.09 9.65 9.48
CA MET A 1 -62.41 10.98 8.91
C MET A 1 -61.66 11.98 9.77
N GLU A 2 -60.65 12.70 9.32
CA GLU A 2 -60.13 13.01 7.98
C GLU A 2 -58.61 13.25 8.07
N HIS A 3 -57.96 13.07 6.92
CA HIS A 3 -56.57 13.37 6.61
C HIS A 3 -56.23 14.86 6.71
N LEU A 4 -54.93 15.15 6.88
CA LEU A 4 -54.08 16.06 6.07
C LEU A 4 -52.69 16.08 6.76
N ALA A 5 -51.72 15.28 6.31
CA ALA A 5 -50.72 15.63 5.29
C ALA A 5 -49.92 16.89 5.65
N ASP A 6 -48.64 16.71 6.01
CA ASP A 6 -47.63 17.70 5.63
C ASP A 6 -46.38 16.99 5.12
N ALA A 7 -45.83 17.59 4.08
CA ALA A 7 -45.04 16.96 3.05
C ALA A 7 -43.61 16.68 3.50
N GLY A 8 -43.10 15.51 3.10
CA GLY A 8 -41.67 15.29 3.00
C GLY A 8 -41.06 16.32 2.05
N LEU A 9 -40.28 17.24 2.60
CA LEU A 9 -39.34 18.06 1.86
C LEU A 9 -38.15 17.19 1.45
N VAL A 10 -38.23 16.65 0.24
CA VAL A 10 -37.07 16.15 -0.51
C VAL A 10 -36.13 17.35 -0.71
N GLY A 11 -35.04 17.41 0.06
CA GLY A 11 -33.98 18.43 -0.14
C GLY A 11 -33.39 19.12 1.11
N SER A 12 -33.70 18.70 2.34
CA SER A 12 -32.99 19.26 3.52
C SER A 12 -31.64 18.55 3.74
N PRO A 13 -30.52 19.29 3.83
CA PRO A 13 -29.21 18.68 4.08
C PRO A 13 -29.20 18.00 5.45
N VAL A 14 -28.83 16.72 5.47
CA VAL A 14 -28.64 15.90 6.67
C VAL A 14 -27.21 16.10 7.16
N CYS A 15 -26.99 16.20 8.47
CA CYS A 15 -25.62 16.31 8.97
C CYS A 15 -24.84 15.00 8.72
N SER A 16 -23.52 15.10 8.56
CA SER A 16 -22.64 13.97 8.25
C SER A 16 -22.76 12.82 9.26
N GLU A 17 -23.04 13.14 10.51
CA GLU A 17 -23.21 12.17 11.60
C GLU A 17 -24.50 11.35 11.44
N CYS A 18 -25.59 11.96 10.99
CA CYS A 18 -26.84 11.24 10.73
C CYS A 18 -26.83 10.43 9.43
N VAL A 19 -26.07 10.85 8.41
CA VAL A 19 -25.84 10.01 7.20
C VAL A 19 -25.09 8.74 7.60
N TYR A 20 -24.04 8.89 8.41
CA TYR A 20 -23.24 7.79 8.92
C TYR A 20 -24.09 6.78 9.73
N GLU A 21 -24.93 7.25 10.65
CA GLU A 21 -25.81 6.39 11.45
C GLU A 21 -26.91 5.67 10.64
N LEU A 22 -27.39 6.29 9.55
CA LEU A 22 -28.41 5.71 8.66
C LEU A 22 -27.84 4.57 7.80
N GLU A 23 -26.62 4.75 7.30
CA GLU A 23 -25.93 3.76 6.46
C GLU A 23 -25.41 2.56 7.27
N HIS A 24 -25.15 2.74 8.56
CA HIS A 24 -24.52 1.72 9.43
C HIS A 24 -25.45 1.16 10.52
N GLY A 25 -26.74 1.51 10.51
CA GLY A 25 -27.78 0.81 11.29
C GLY A 25 -27.84 1.11 12.79
N PHE A 26 -27.30 2.25 13.25
CA PHE A 26 -27.25 2.60 14.69
C PHE A 26 -28.36 3.56 15.17
N SER A 27 -29.45 3.74 14.41
CA SER A 27 -30.48 4.70 14.79
C SER A 27 -31.50 4.14 15.78
N SER A 28 -31.57 4.74 16.98
CA SER A 28 -32.71 4.62 17.91
C SER A 28 -33.43 5.96 18.17
N GLY A 29 -33.21 6.98 17.31
CA GLY A 29 -33.76 8.33 17.47
C GLY A 29 -34.07 9.07 16.16
N PRO A 30 -34.81 10.20 16.21
CA PRO A 30 -35.22 10.94 15.01
C PRO A 30 -34.04 11.58 14.27
N ILE A 31 -34.09 11.55 12.94
CA ILE A 31 -33.05 12.08 12.03
C ILE A 31 -32.86 13.59 12.24
N CYS A 32 -31.60 14.02 12.44
CA CYS A 32 -31.26 15.44 12.57
C CYS A 32 -31.10 16.08 11.18
N HIS A 33 -31.92 17.11 10.90
CA HIS A 33 -31.94 17.83 9.61
C HIS A 33 -31.17 19.17 9.65
N ARG A 34 -30.12 19.27 10.47
CA ARG A 34 -29.32 20.51 10.53
C ARG A 34 -28.33 20.59 9.36
N PRO A 35 -28.26 21.73 8.65
CA PRO A 35 -27.29 21.94 7.57
C PRO A 35 -25.85 21.93 8.10
N VAL A 36 -24.94 21.38 7.30
CA VAL A 36 -23.49 21.40 7.58
C VAL A 36 -22.99 22.84 7.46
N PRO A 37 -22.29 23.39 8.47
CA PRO A 37 -21.78 24.76 8.41
C PRO A 37 -20.76 24.95 7.28
N ILE A 38 -20.98 25.97 6.44
CA ILE A 38 -20.15 26.35 5.28
C ILE A 38 -18.67 26.60 5.70
N ASP A 39 -18.45 26.95 6.96
CA ASP A 39 -17.17 27.21 7.60
C ASP A 39 -16.27 25.96 7.64
N VAL A 40 -16.86 24.76 7.63
CA VAL A 40 -16.13 23.47 7.59
C VAL A 40 -15.66 23.15 6.17
N LEU A 41 -16.51 23.41 5.17
CA LEU A 41 -16.18 23.21 3.75
C LEU A 41 -15.11 24.20 3.28
N SER A 42 -15.23 25.46 3.67
CA SER A 42 -14.26 26.52 3.33
C SER A 42 -12.87 26.33 3.96
N ARG A 43 -12.77 25.63 5.11
CA ARG A 43 -11.46 25.24 5.69
C ARG A 43 -10.78 24.12 4.91
N ALA A 44 -11.55 23.18 4.35
CA ALA A 44 -11.02 22.11 3.52
C ALA A 44 -10.47 22.68 2.18
N ASP A 45 -11.20 23.60 1.56
CA ASP A 45 -10.76 24.27 0.33
C ASP A 45 -9.53 25.16 0.56
N ALA A 46 -9.46 25.85 1.71
CA ALA A 46 -8.30 26.66 2.08
C ALA A 46 -7.04 25.81 2.36
N ALA A 47 -7.21 24.61 2.93
CA ALA A 47 -6.11 23.67 3.14
C ALA A 47 -5.56 23.11 1.81
N ALA A 48 -6.45 22.82 0.84
CA ALA A 48 -6.07 22.40 -0.51
C ALA A 48 -5.35 23.51 -1.29
N ALA A 49 -5.77 24.77 -1.13
CA ALA A 49 -5.13 25.92 -1.76
C ALA A 49 -3.74 26.25 -1.16
N ALA A 50 -3.58 26.09 0.15
CA ALA A 50 -2.30 26.31 0.83
C ALA A 50 -1.22 25.26 0.44
N ALA A 51 -1.64 24.02 0.15
CA ALA A 51 -0.73 22.98 -0.33
C ALA A 51 -0.16 23.26 -1.74
N GLY A 52 -0.84 24.08 -2.55
CA GLY A 52 -0.44 24.41 -3.92
C GLY A 52 0.51 25.61 -4.09
N GLN A 53 0.84 26.37 -3.03
CA GLN A 53 1.58 27.64 -3.14
C GLN A 53 2.85 27.73 -2.27
N GLY A 54 3.41 26.59 -1.83
CA GLY A 54 4.63 26.52 -1.01
C GLY A 54 5.95 26.55 -1.81
N ARG A 55 6.44 27.77 -2.04
CA ARG A 55 7.77 28.21 -2.47
C ARG A 55 8.95 27.26 -2.14
N SER A 56 9.75 26.97 -3.17
CA SER A 56 11.13 26.49 -3.08
C SER A 56 11.98 27.43 -2.22
N ASP A 57 12.47 26.96 -1.08
CA ASP A 57 13.88 27.05 -0.70
C ASP A 57 14.12 26.34 0.66
N GLN A 58 15.14 25.50 0.66
CA GLN A 58 15.90 25.10 1.85
C GLN A 58 15.29 24.04 2.78
N LEU A 59 15.40 22.76 2.38
CA LEU A 59 15.74 21.68 3.32
C LEU A 59 16.81 20.78 2.68
N VAL A 60 18.02 20.87 3.25
CA VAL A 60 19.16 19.99 3.00
C VAL A 60 18.94 18.72 3.83
N GLY A 61 18.85 17.58 3.15
CA GLY A 61 18.75 16.25 3.78
C GLY A 61 18.60 15.19 2.70
N GLY A 62 19.72 14.63 2.26
CA GLY A 62 19.83 13.83 1.05
C GLY A 62 19.22 12.43 1.18
N GLY A 63 18.30 12.13 0.25
CA GLY A 63 17.82 10.81 -0.08
C GLY A 63 17.15 10.86 -1.45
N ARG A 64 17.89 11.28 -2.48
CA ARG A 64 17.37 11.36 -3.86
C ARG A 64 17.58 10.03 -4.55
N ILE A 65 16.50 9.27 -4.70
CA ILE A 65 16.43 8.23 -5.74
C ILE A 65 16.50 8.97 -7.08
N ARG A 66 17.62 8.76 -7.80
CA ARG A 66 17.78 9.26 -9.17
C ARG A 66 17.01 8.33 -10.09
N VAL A 67 15.86 8.77 -10.58
CA VAL A 67 15.14 8.07 -11.65
C VAL A 67 15.87 8.35 -12.97
N ALA A 68 16.60 7.35 -13.46
CA ALA A 68 17.10 7.34 -14.83
C ALA A 68 15.91 7.17 -15.77
N LYS A 69 15.87 8.02 -16.79
CA LYS A 69 14.81 8.12 -17.79
C LYS A 69 15.19 7.19 -18.95
N GLU A 70 14.62 5.98 -18.96
CA GLU A 70 14.33 5.09 -20.12
C GLU A 70 14.19 3.63 -19.65
N ASP A 71 13.08 3.32 -18.94
CA ASP A 71 12.47 1.97 -18.82
C ASP A 71 11.12 2.02 -18.04
N ARG A 72 10.31 3.07 -18.30
CA ARG A 72 9.37 3.60 -17.30
C ARG A 72 8.09 2.77 -17.10
N ASP A 73 7.71 1.95 -18.08
CA ASP A 73 6.44 1.20 -18.05
C ASP A 73 6.57 -0.15 -17.34
N ALA A 74 7.68 -0.88 -17.54
CA ALA A 74 7.96 -2.14 -16.84
C ALA A 74 8.26 -1.91 -15.34
N SER A 75 8.94 -0.80 -15.02
CA SER A 75 9.32 -0.43 -13.65
C SER A 75 8.10 -0.07 -12.77
N SER A 76 7.04 0.47 -13.35
CA SER A 76 5.85 0.96 -12.63
C SER A 76 4.93 -0.19 -12.19
N ILE A 77 4.68 -1.13 -13.10
CA ILE A 77 3.85 -2.32 -12.85
C ILE A 77 4.52 -3.28 -11.88
N ALA A 78 5.83 -3.51 -12.02
CA ALA A 78 6.60 -4.34 -11.10
C ALA A 78 6.50 -3.80 -9.66
N THR A 79 6.60 -2.48 -9.49
CA THR A 79 6.48 -1.82 -8.17
C THR A 79 5.07 -1.95 -7.59
N LEU A 80 4.00 -1.76 -8.39
CA LEU A 80 2.63 -1.95 -7.92
C LEU A 80 2.35 -3.42 -7.56
N ARG A 81 2.92 -4.37 -8.32
CA ARG A 81 2.78 -5.81 -8.07
C ARG A 81 3.42 -6.21 -6.74
N GLU A 82 4.64 -5.74 -6.49
CA GLU A 82 5.33 -5.93 -5.21
C GLU A 82 4.59 -5.24 -4.05
N ALA A 83 4.11 -4.00 -4.23
CA ALA A 83 3.35 -3.28 -3.22
C ALA A 83 2.03 -3.97 -2.87
N THR A 84 1.35 -4.56 -3.87
CA THR A 84 0.12 -5.34 -3.68
C THR A 84 0.38 -6.59 -2.84
N ALA A 85 1.46 -7.32 -3.15
CA ALA A 85 1.86 -8.48 -2.37
C ALA A 85 2.29 -8.11 -0.94
N ALA A 86 3.04 -7.02 -0.78
CA ALA A 86 3.42 -6.49 0.51
C ALA A 86 2.21 -6.06 1.36
N LEU A 87 1.15 -5.51 0.74
CA LEU A 87 -0.08 -5.15 1.42
C LEU A 87 -0.78 -6.38 1.99
N PHE A 88 -0.85 -7.46 1.21
CA PHE A 88 -1.45 -8.73 1.64
C PHE A 88 -0.78 -9.29 2.90
N PHE A 89 0.54 -9.15 3.00
CA PHE A 89 1.31 -9.57 4.17
C PHE A 89 1.45 -8.51 5.28
N GLY A 90 0.79 -7.36 5.13
CA GLY A 90 0.82 -6.27 6.11
C GLY A 90 2.18 -5.56 6.25
N LEU A 91 3.07 -5.71 5.26
CA LEU A 91 4.35 -4.97 5.21
C LEU A 91 4.17 -3.49 4.91
N VAL A 92 3.13 -3.17 4.13
CA VAL A 92 2.72 -1.81 3.79
C VAL A 92 1.28 -1.60 4.21
N GLN A 93 0.89 -0.34 4.32
CA GLN A 93 -0.46 0.07 4.65
C GLN A 93 -1.21 0.49 3.38
N PRO A 94 -2.56 0.49 3.38
CA PRO A 94 -3.35 0.96 2.23
C PRO A 94 -2.90 2.33 1.71
N ARG A 95 -2.61 3.28 2.62
CA ARG A 95 -2.12 4.61 2.26
C ARG A 95 -0.85 4.62 1.41
N ASP A 96 0.04 3.64 1.60
CA ASP A 96 1.31 3.58 0.90
C ASP A 96 1.06 3.13 -0.57
N VAL A 97 0.12 2.20 -0.76
CA VAL A 97 -0.32 1.74 -2.08
C VAL A 97 -1.14 2.81 -2.81
N ILE A 98 -1.98 3.56 -2.09
CA ILE A 98 -2.72 4.71 -2.63
C ILE A 98 -1.76 5.80 -3.10
N ALA A 99 -0.74 6.13 -2.30
CA ALA A 99 0.29 7.10 -2.67
C ALA A 99 1.06 6.64 -3.92
N LEU A 100 1.45 5.36 -3.97
CA LEU A 100 2.09 4.78 -5.16
C LEU A 100 1.18 4.91 -6.40
N ALA A 101 -0.11 4.61 -6.28
CA ALA A 101 -1.05 4.76 -7.39
C ALA A 101 -1.12 6.21 -7.90
N ALA A 102 -1.13 7.19 -6.99
CA ALA A 102 -1.09 8.60 -7.36
C ALA A 102 0.22 8.99 -8.07
N ASP A 103 1.35 8.47 -7.61
CA ASP A 103 2.66 8.68 -8.25
C ASP A 103 2.71 8.08 -9.66
N LEU A 104 2.10 6.89 -9.86
CA LEU A 104 1.99 6.26 -11.18
C LEU A 104 1.13 7.09 -12.15
N LEU A 105 -0.01 7.61 -11.68
CA LEU A 105 -0.83 8.54 -12.48
C LEU A 105 -0.05 9.81 -12.85
N ALA A 106 0.68 10.38 -11.88
CA ALA A 106 1.52 11.56 -12.12
C ALA A 106 2.69 11.27 -13.08
N ALA A 107 3.17 10.03 -13.12
CA ALA A 107 4.20 9.56 -14.04
C ALA A 107 3.67 9.29 -15.46
N GLY A 108 2.35 9.28 -15.66
CA GLY A 108 1.69 9.13 -16.96
C GLY A 108 1.06 7.76 -17.20
N SER A 109 1.07 6.85 -16.20
CA SER A 109 0.22 5.66 -16.25
C SER A 109 -1.25 6.06 -16.19
N ASP A 110 -2.12 5.31 -16.85
CA ASP A 110 -3.56 5.59 -16.90
C ASP A 110 -4.34 4.28 -16.77
N GLY A 111 -5.59 4.37 -16.32
CA GLY A 111 -6.47 3.24 -16.08
C GLY A 111 -7.54 3.57 -15.06
N VAL A 112 -8.78 3.16 -15.31
CA VAL A 112 -9.92 3.46 -14.44
C VAL A 112 -9.70 2.88 -13.04
N SER A 113 -9.13 1.67 -12.96
CA SER A 113 -8.83 1.01 -11.68
C SER A 113 -7.68 1.69 -10.93
N LEU A 114 -6.68 2.21 -11.65
CA LEU A 114 -5.56 2.94 -11.06
C LEU A 114 -6.02 4.30 -10.50
N VAL A 115 -6.88 5.01 -11.25
CA VAL A 115 -7.55 6.23 -10.77
C VAL A 115 -8.40 5.95 -9.54
N ALA A 116 -9.18 4.85 -9.54
CA ALA A 116 -9.99 4.46 -8.40
C ALA A 116 -9.12 4.14 -7.17
N LEU A 117 -8.02 3.42 -7.35
CA LEU A 117 -7.04 3.12 -6.28
C LEU A 117 -6.44 4.40 -5.69
N ALA A 118 -5.96 5.32 -6.53
CA ALA A 118 -5.41 6.60 -6.09
C ALA A 118 -6.44 7.51 -5.42
N SER A 119 -7.73 7.31 -5.72
CA SER A 119 -8.85 8.08 -5.18
C SER A 119 -9.48 7.43 -3.94
N LEU A 120 -8.92 6.33 -3.44
CA LEU A 120 -9.41 5.71 -2.22
C LEU A 120 -9.32 6.67 -1.03
N TYR A 121 -10.31 6.54 -0.16
CA TYR A 121 -10.41 7.32 1.05
C TYR A 121 -9.35 6.90 2.09
N SER A 122 -8.96 7.82 2.97
CA SER A 122 -7.85 7.58 3.93
C SER A 122 -8.06 6.43 4.91
N SER A 123 -9.32 6.03 5.15
CA SER A 123 -9.68 4.89 6.01
C SER A 123 -9.96 3.60 5.22
N ALA A 124 -9.54 3.52 3.95
CA ALA A 124 -9.73 2.32 3.14
C ALA A 124 -9.12 1.09 3.81
N THR A 125 -9.82 -0.04 3.69
CA THR A 125 -9.33 -1.28 4.26
C THR A 125 -8.23 -1.88 3.39
N PRO A 126 -7.37 -2.77 3.95
CA PRO A 126 -6.43 -3.54 3.15
C PRO A 126 -7.09 -4.34 2.02
N ALA A 127 -8.33 -4.80 2.21
CA ALA A 127 -9.07 -5.52 1.18
C ALA A 127 -9.43 -4.61 0.00
N ASP A 128 -9.93 -3.40 0.26
CA ASP A 128 -10.28 -2.43 -0.79
C ASP A 128 -9.06 -2.06 -1.64
N ALA A 129 -7.95 -1.74 -0.97
CA ALA A 129 -6.71 -1.38 -1.66
C ALA A 129 -6.13 -2.58 -2.41
N PHE A 130 -6.21 -3.80 -1.86
CA PHE A 130 -5.75 -5.01 -2.54
C PHE A 130 -6.55 -5.28 -3.82
N ASP A 131 -7.88 -5.29 -3.73
CA ASP A 131 -8.76 -5.62 -4.86
C ASP A 131 -8.62 -4.58 -5.99
N LEU A 132 -8.52 -3.29 -5.66
CA LEU A 132 -8.28 -2.24 -6.66
C LEU A 132 -6.87 -2.28 -7.25
N SER A 133 -5.85 -2.61 -6.46
CA SER A 133 -4.49 -2.81 -7.00
C SER A 133 -4.42 -4.00 -7.95
N PHE A 134 -5.12 -5.08 -7.61
CA PHE A 134 -5.24 -6.26 -8.47
C PHE A 134 -5.96 -5.93 -9.78
N ALA A 135 -7.06 -5.16 -9.72
CA ALA A 135 -7.77 -4.69 -10.90
C ALA A 135 -6.89 -3.78 -11.78
N ALA A 136 -6.14 -2.85 -11.18
CA ALA A 136 -5.20 -1.99 -11.89
C ALA A 136 -4.07 -2.76 -12.59
N LEU A 137 -3.55 -3.81 -11.96
CA LEU A 137 -2.57 -4.71 -12.59
C LEU A 137 -3.14 -5.42 -13.82
N ILE A 138 -4.36 -5.97 -13.72
CA ILE A 138 -5.03 -6.63 -14.85
C ILE A 138 -5.32 -5.64 -15.98
N GLU A 139 -5.82 -4.45 -15.66
CA GLU A 139 -6.11 -3.40 -16.65
C GLU A 139 -4.85 -2.95 -17.39
N ALA A 140 -3.71 -2.89 -16.69
CA ALA A 140 -2.40 -2.62 -17.27
C ALA A 140 -1.81 -3.80 -18.08
N GLY A 141 -2.56 -4.89 -18.25
CA GLY A 141 -2.14 -6.08 -19.01
C GLY A 141 -1.23 -7.03 -18.23
N ALA A 142 -1.01 -6.81 -16.93
CA ALA A 142 -0.25 -7.73 -16.11
C ALA A 142 -1.05 -9.02 -15.84
N ARG A 143 -0.34 -10.13 -15.72
CA ARG A 143 -0.96 -11.40 -15.30
C ARG A 143 -1.57 -11.22 -13.90
N PRO A 144 -2.75 -11.76 -13.59
CA PRO A 144 -3.27 -11.81 -12.23
C PRO A 144 -2.22 -12.37 -11.24
N LEU A 145 -2.17 -11.82 -10.02
CA LEU A 145 -1.36 -12.41 -8.94
C LEU A 145 -1.92 -13.79 -8.58
N ASP A 146 -1.06 -14.81 -8.54
CA ASP A 146 -1.46 -16.12 -8.08
C ASP A 146 -1.63 -16.11 -6.55
N ARG A 147 -2.89 -16.07 -6.10
CA ARG A 147 -3.25 -16.00 -4.67
C ARG A 147 -2.97 -17.29 -3.91
N ASP A 148 -3.01 -18.42 -4.59
CA ASP A 148 -2.87 -19.74 -3.98
C ASP A 148 -1.45 -20.31 -4.17
N GLY A 149 -0.64 -19.66 -5.02
CA GLY A 149 0.73 -20.04 -5.31
C GLY A 149 1.79 -19.31 -4.49
N GLU A 150 3.03 -19.49 -4.90
CA GLU A 150 4.22 -18.94 -4.22
C GLU A 150 4.50 -17.47 -4.58
N GLU A 151 3.78 -16.89 -5.54
CA GLU A 151 4.11 -15.59 -6.10
C GLU A 151 3.99 -14.45 -5.07
N ILE A 152 2.85 -14.36 -4.38
CA ILE A 152 2.62 -13.31 -3.38
C ILE A 152 3.66 -13.34 -2.24
N PRO A 153 3.95 -14.48 -1.58
CA PRO A 153 4.98 -14.50 -0.54
C PRO A 153 6.37 -14.12 -1.07
N LEU A 154 6.73 -14.54 -2.28
CA LEU A 154 8.03 -14.19 -2.87
C LEU A 154 8.13 -12.69 -3.17
N LEU A 155 7.10 -12.08 -3.76
CA LEU A 155 7.06 -10.63 -4.02
C LEU A 155 7.08 -9.81 -2.73
N ALA A 156 6.34 -10.24 -1.70
CA ALA A 156 6.38 -9.59 -0.38
C ALA A 156 7.79 -9.68 0.23
N LEU A 157 8.46 -10.84 0.11
CA LEU A 157 9.82 -11.03 0.58
C LEU A 157 10.83 -10.14 -0.18
N ARG A 158 10.61 -9.87 -1.47
CA ARG A 158 11.44 -8.89 -2.21
C ARG A 158 11.37 -7.50 -1.58
N VAL A 159 10.18 -7.03 -1.23
CA VAL A 159 9.99 -5.73 -0.53
C VAL A 159 10.69 -5.73 0.83
N ALA A 160 10.60 -6.82 1.60
CA ALA A 160 11.29 -6.94 2.88
C ALA A 160 12.83 -6.94 2.72
N CYS A 161 13.36 -7.63 1.70
CA CYS A 161 14.78 -7.64 1.36
C CYS A 161 15.29 -6.24 0.98
N LEU A 162 14.53 -5.49 0.18
CA LEU A 162 14.88 -4.10 -0.17
C LEU A 162 14.97 -3.23 1.09
N ARG A 163 13.98 -3.30 1.99
CA ARG A 163 14.01 -2.56 3.26
C ARG A 163 15.18 -2.93 4.17
N LEU A 164 15.57 -4.20 4.20
CA LEU A 164 16.76 -4.63 4.94
C LEU A 164 18.05 -4.04 4.34
N LEU A 165 18.17 -4.05 3.01
CA LEU A 165 19.34 -3.55 2.29
C LEU A 165 19.47 -2.02 2.37
N ASP A 166 18.35 -1.30 2.33
CA ASP A 166 18.28 0.15 2.50
C ASP A 166 18.52 0.58 3.95
N GLY A 167 18.44 -0.37 4.89
CA GLY A 167 18.64 -0.13 6.32
C GLY A 167 17.41 0.39 7.04
N ASP A 168 16.26 0.45 6.37
CA ASP A 168 14.96 0.76 6.98
C ASP A 168 14.57 -0.28 8.02
N TRP A 169 14.93 -1.55 7.76
CA TRP A 169 14.76 -2.66 8.69
C TRP A 169 16.10 -3.14 9.24
N ASP A 170 16.14 -3.34 10.56
CA ASP A 170 17.24 -4.08 11.16
C ASP A 170 17.12 -5.59 10.92
N LEU A 171 18.21 -6.31 11.19
CA LEU A 171 18.30 -7.74 10.93
C LEU A 171 17.25 -8.54 11.72
N ARG A 172 16.90 -8.11 12.94
CA ARG A 172 15.95 -8.85 13.78
C ARG A 172 14.53 -8.65 13.30
N SER A 173 14.16 -7.40 13.04
CA SER A 173 12.85 -7.04 12.51
C SER A 173 12.60 -7.76 11.18
N PHE A 174 13.62 -7.83 10.33
CA PHE A 174 13.57 -8.63 9.10
C PHE A 174 13.42 -10.13 9.38
N SER A 175 14.33 -10.74 10.16
CA SER A 175 14.33 -12.19 10.35
C SER A 175 13.04 -12.69 10.99
N SER A 176 12.57 -12.03 12.05
CA SER A 176 11.35 -12.40 12.73
C SER A 176 10.13 -12.23 11.83
N TRP A 177 10.08 -11.17 11.01
CA TRP A 177 8.98 -11.02 10.06
C TRP A 177 8.97 -12.15 9.01
N VAL A 178 10.13 -12.49 8.43
CA VAL A 178 10.22 -13.56 7.42
C VAL A 178 9.81 -14.90 8.04
N HIS A 179 10.29 -15.20 9.25
CA HIS A 179 9.96 -16.41 9.97
C HIS A 179 8.47 -16.49 10.35
N ASP A 180 7.90 -15.42 10.89
CA ASP A 180 6.48 -15.38 11.32
C ASP A 180 5.49 -15.41 10.16
N ARG A 181 5.84 -14.76 9.04
CA ARG A 181 4.89 -14.52 7.94
C ARG A 181 5.05 -15.49 6.78
N ILE A 182 6.28 -15.82 6.39
CA ILE A 182 6.54 -16.77 5.31
C ILE A 182 6.65 -18.18 5.90
N GLY A 183 7.45 -18.33 6.94
CA GLY A 183 7.61 -19.57 7.69
C GLY A 183 8.25 -20.73 6.92
N HIS A 184 8.50 -21.81 7.65
CA HIS A 184 9.18 -23.02 7.15
C HIS A 184 8.35 -23.83 6.14
N GLU A 185 7.04 -23.61 6.11
CA GLU A 185 6.12 -24.20 5.12
C GLU A 185 5.96 -23.32 3.86
N GLY A 186 6.64 -22.17 3.81
CA GLY A 186 6.62 -21.24 2.68
C GLY A 186 7.45 -21.70 1.47
N PRO A 187 7.55 -20.85 0.43
CA PRO A 187 8.26 -21.18 -0.81
C PRO A 187 9.71 -21.62 -0.59
N ALA A 188 10.17 -22.61 -1.36
CA ALA A 188 11.52 -23.15 -1.23
C ALA A 188 12.61 -22.07 -1.41
N ALA A 189 12.39 -21.10 -2.29
CA ALA A 189 13.32 -19.99 -2.54
C ALA A 189 13.45 -19.01 -1.34
N ALA A 190 12.46 -18.98 -0.44
CA ALA A 190 12.49 -18.12 0.75
C ALA A 190 13.22 -18.77 1.94
N GLN A 191 13.34 -20.11 1.96
CA GLN A 191 13.82 -20.85 3.13
C GLN A 191 15.19 -20.42 3.67
N PRO A 192 16.20 -20.07 2.84
CA PRO A 192 17.47 -19.56 3.35
C PRO A 192 17.36 -18.27 4.17
N LEU A 193 16.30 -17.47 3.95
CA LEU A 193 16.02 -16.26 4.73
C LEU A 193 15.12 -16.54 5.94
N VAL A 194 14.23 -17.53 5.87
CA VAL A 194 13.41 -18.01 6.99
C VAL A 194 14.29 -18.55 8.12
N GLU A 195 15.30 -19.36 7.79
CA GLU A 195 16.22 -19.99 8.76
C GLU A 195 17.06 -18.96 9.56
N VAL A 196 17.13 -17.70 9.12
CA VAL A 196 17.95 -16.67 9.76
C VAL A 196 17.50 -16.40 11.19
N ASP A 197 16.19 -16.41 11.45
CA ASP A 197 15.68 -16.13 12.80
C ASP A 197 16.07 -17.24 13.79
N ASP A 198 15.91 -18.50 13.40
CA ASP A 198 16.37 -19.67 14.17
C ASP A 198 17.89 -19.66 14.38
N GLU A 199 18.67 -19.38 13.32
CA GLU A 199 20.12 -19.26 13.43
C GLU A 199 20.53 -18.17 14.41
N LEU A 200 19.80 -17.05 14.43
CA LEU A 200 20.08 -15.96 15.35
C LEU A 200 19.73 -16.32 16.80
N ASP A 201 18.61 -17.01 17.02
CA ASP A 201 18.18 -17.45 18.35
C ASP A 201 19.13 -18.49 18.93
N ALA A 202 19.63 -19.41 18.10
CA ALA A 202 20.67 -20.36 18.47
C ALA A 202 22.01 -19.69 18.83
N ARG A 203 22.32 -18.52 18.25
CA ARG A 203 23.56 -17.76 18.51
C ARG A 203 23.50 -16.87 19.75
N GLY A 204 22.30 -16.48 20.22
CA GLY A 204 22.13 -15.58 21.36
C GLY A 204 22.59 -14.13 21.09
N ILE A 205 23.24 -13.48 22.08
CA ILE A 205 23.66 -12.07 21.99
C ILE A 205 24.87 -11.95 21.05
N GLY A 206 24.63 -11.82 19.75
CA GLY A 206 25.63 -11.35 18.81
C GLY A 206 25.69 -12.10 17.49
N ALA A 207 24.74 -11.80 16.60
CA ALA A 207 25.11 -11.76 15.19
C ALA A 207 26.14 -10.64 15.00
N GLY A 208 27.42 -11.00 15.09
CA GLY A 208 28.50 -10.07 14.75
C GLY A 208 28.38 -9.61 13.29
N GLU A 209 29.11 -8.56 12.95
CA GLU A 209 29.08 -7.93 11.61
C GLU A 209 29.21 -8.93 10.45
N ARG A 210 30.05 -9.96 10.61
CA ARG A 210 30.21 -11.03 9.62
C ARG A 210 28.90 -11.75 9.30
N TYR A 211 28.06 -11.99 10.30
CA TYR A 211 26.78 -12.65 10.13
C TYR A 211 25.76 -11.73 9.46
N ARG A 212 25.70 -10.46 9.88
CA ARG A 212 24.91 -9.44 9.19
C ARG A 212 25.25 -9.39 7.70
N GLN A 213 26.54 -9.37 7.36
CA GLN A 213 27.00 -9.40 5.97
C GLN A 213 26.65 -10.70 5.22
N LYS A 214 26.54 -11.85 5.91
CA LYS A 214 26.00 -13.09 5.31
C LYS A 214 24.54 -12.87 4.89
N VAL A 215 23.71 -12.36 5.80
CA VAL A 215 22.27 -12.17 5.55
C VAL A 215 22.01 -11.12 4.48
N LEU A 216 22.74 -10.00 4.49
CA LEU A 216 22.62 -8.99 3.42
C LEU A 216 22.96 -9.58 2.04
N ARG A 217 23.96 -10.46 1.95
CA ARG A 217 24.25 -11.18 0.70
C ARG A 217 23.12 -12.14 0.31
N LEU A 218 22.52 -12.86 1.26
CA LEU A 218 21.37 -13.72 0.98
C LEU A 218 20.19 -12.92 0.43
N ALA A 219 19.87 -11.77 1.04
CA ALA A 219 18.80 -10.89 0.56
C ALA A 219 19.10 -10.36 -0.85
N ALA A 220 20.33 -9.94 -1.13
CA ALA A 220 20.73 -9.49 -2.46
C ALA A 220 20.67 -10.62 -3.51
N THR A 221 21.11 -11.83 -3.17
CA THR A 221 21.00 -13.00 -4.04
C THR A 221 19.54 -13.35 -4.31
N PHE A 222 18.69 -13.36 -3.29
CA PHE A 222 17.26 -13.60 -3.45
C PHE A 222 16.62 -12.60 -4.42
N LEU A 223 16.95 -11.29 -4.31
CA LEU A 223 16.45 -10.28 -5.23
C LEU A 223 16.90 -10.52 -6.68
N ALA A 224 18.16 -10.92 -6.89
CA ALA A 224 18.68 -11.22 -8.22
C ALA A 224 18.03 -12.47 -8.83
N ASP A 225 17.83 -13.52 -8.02
CA ASP A 225 17.26 -14.80 -8.48
C ASP A 225 15.75 -14.72 -8.74
N THR A 226 15.06 -13.75 -8.13
CA THR A 226 13.61 -13.54 -8.26
C THR A 226 13.25 -12.33 -9.11
N GLU A 227 14.24 -11.68 -9.74
CA GLU A 227 13.97 -10.69 -10.76
C GLU A 227 13.30 -11.43 -11.94
N GLY A 228 12.00 -11.19 -12.14
CA GLY A 228 11.25 -11.85 -13.18
C GLY A 228 11.87 -11.59 -14.56
N PRO A 229 11.75 -12.50 -15.54
CA PRO A 229 12.14 -12.17 -16.91
C PRO A 229 11.35 -10.93 -17.32
N ALA A 230 12.06 -9.87 -17.69
CA ALA A 230 11.46 -8.74 -18.39
C ALA A 230 10.71 -9.32 -19.59
N SER A 231 9.38 -9.35 -19.50
CA SER A 231 8.41 -9.56 -20.59
C SER A 231 9.04 -10.04 -21.91
N GLU A 232 9.13 -11.36 -22.11
CA GLU A 232 9.25 -11.87 -23.48
C GLU A 232 7.88 -11.69 -24.15
N ASP A 233 7.82 -10.69 -25.03
CA ASP A 233 6.72 -10.46 -25.97
C ASP A 233 6.50 -11.71 -26.84
N HIS A 234 5.30 -12.30 -26.73
CA HIS A 234 4.78 -13.26 -27.70
C HIS A 234 3.36 -12.88 -28.13
#